data_AF-A0A5P2H376-F1
#
_entry.id   AF-A0A5P2H376-F1
#
_cell.length_a   1.000
_cell.length_b   1.000
_cell.length_c   1.000
_cell.angle_alpha   90.00
_cell.angle_beta   90.00
_cell.angle_gamma   90.00
#
_symmetry.space_group_name_H-M   'P 1'
#
loop_
_entity.id
_entity.type
_entity.pdbx_description
1 polymer ?
#
loop_
_entity_poly.entity_id
_entity_poly.type
_entity_poly.pdbx_seq_one_letter_code
_entity_poly.pdbx_strand_id
1 'polypeptide(L)' 'MHLRLCRICGHVGCCDASPLMHARAHFEETGHPIIEGYDPPEGWGWCYIDQEVVALPDQTPQRGPIPRFV' A
#
# COMPACT_ATOMS: atom_id res chain seq x y z
N MET A 1 12.16 -4.50 1.04
CA MET A 1 10.97 -3.98 1.74
C MET A 1 10.15 -3.19 0.72
N HIS A 2 8.84 -3.45 0.59
CA HIS A 2 7.97 -2.69 -0.32
C HIS A 2 6.98 -1.84 0.48
N LEU A 3 6.70 -0.64 -0.02
CA LEU A 3 5.72 0.27 0.58
C LEU A 3 4.36 0.13 -0.08
N ARG A 4 3.32 0.16 0.74
CA ARG A 4 1.92 0.12 0.35
C ARG A 4 1.25 1.42 0.78
N LEU A 5 0.46 2.02 -0.12
CA LEU A 5 -0.30 3.24 0.15
C LEU A 5 -1.80 2.94 0.18
N CYS A 6 -2.50 3.40 1.20
CA CYS A 6 -3.96 3.30 1.28
C CYS A 6 -4.62 4.28 0.30
N ARG A 7 -5.44 3.77 -0.64
CA ARG A 7 -6.14 4.61 -1.64
C ARG A 7 -7.27 5.46 -1.07
N ILE A 8 -7.64 5.26 0.20
CA ILE A 8 -8.73 5.99 0.85
C ILE A 8 -8.22 7.17 1.65
N CYS A 9 -7.15 6.98 2.43
CA CYS A 9 -6.65 8.02 3.35
C CYS A 9 -5.19 8.46 3.09
N GLY A 10 -4.48 7.79 2.18
CA GLY A 10 -3.08 8.13 1.86
C GLY A 10 -2.04 7.65 2.88
N HIS A 11 -2.43 6.85 3.88
CA HIS A 11 -1.48 6.23 4.82
C HIS A 11 -0.49 5.31 4.08
N VAL A 12 0.79 5.34 4.46
CA VAL A 12 1.84 4.50 3.87
C VAL A 12 2.36 3.52 4.92
N GLY A 13 2.25 2.22 4.63
CA GLY A 13 2.71 1.13 5.47
C GLY A 13 3.64 0.18 4.72
N CYS A 14 4.39 -0.65 5.46
CA CYS A 14 5.16 -1.74 4.86
C CYS A 14 4.23 -2.91 4.47
N CYS A 15 4.56 -3.60 3.39
CA CYS A 15 3.81 -4.76 2.89
C CYS A 15 3.78 -5.91 3.90
N ASP A 16 2.84 -6.84 3.72
CA ASP A 16 2.61 -8.02 4.57
C ASP A 16 3.81 -8.99 4.66
N ALA A 17 4.75 -8.90 3.72
CA ALA A 17 6.02 -9.63 3.78
C ALA A 17 7.04 -9.02 4.77
N SER A 18 6.71 -7.89 5.40
CA SER A 18 7.53 -7.25 6.44
C SER A 18 7.11 -7.75 7.83
N PRO A 19 8.02 -7.84 8.81
CA PRO A 19 7.73 -8.44 10.12
C PRO A 19 6.55 -7.79 10.85
N LEU A 20 6.32 -6.50 10.62
CA LEU A 20 5.32 -5.68 11.32
C LEU A 20 4.00 -5.53 10.56
N MET A 21 3.94 -5.90 9.26
CA MET A 21 2.71 -5.90 8.46
C MET A 21 1.85 -4.62 8.59
N HIS A 22 2.46 -3.43 8.55
CA HIS A 22 1.75 -2.17 8.84
C HIS A 22 0.56 -1.90 7.91
N ALA A 23 0.64 -2.30 6.64
CA ALA A 23 -0.48 -2.13 5.71
C ALA A 23 -1.72 -2.94 6.13
N ARG A 24 -1.52 -4.18 6.60
CA ARG A 24 -2.60 -5.01 7.13
C ARG A 24 -3.13 -4.51 8.47
N ALA A 25 -2.24 -4.15 9.40
CA ALA A 25 -2.66 -3.58 10.68
C ALA A 25 -3.51 -2.31 10.47
N HIS A 26 -3.10 -1.44 9.55
CA HIS A 26 -3.88 -0.27 9.16
C HIS A 26 -5.26 -0.65 8.60
N PHE A 27 -5.36 -1.69 7.75
CA PHE A 27 -6.65 -2.20 7.29
C PHE A 27 -7.52 -2.72 8.44
N GLU A 28 -6.96 -3.50 9.36
CA GLU A 28 -7.69 -4.06 10.51
C GLU A 28 -8.23 -2.96 11.44
N GLU A 29 -7.47 -1.87 11.62
CA GLU A 29 -7.87 -0.74 12.47
C GLU A 29 -8.88 0.20 11.81
N THR A 30 -8.74 0.47 10.51
CA THR A 30 -9.50 1.52 9.82
C THR A 30 -10.59 1.01 8.89
N GLY A 31 -10.53 -0.27 8.51
CA GLY A 31 -11.42 -0.86 7.52
C GLY A 31 -11.19 -0.36 6.10
N HIS A 32 -10.01 0.20 5.78
CA HIS A 32 -9.68 0.67 4.43
C HIS A 32 -9.21 -0.50 3.53
N PRO A 33 -10.05 -1.01 2.60
CA PRO A 33 -9.77 -2.27 1.93
C PRO A 33 -8.67 -2.22 0.86
N ILE A 34 -8.43 -1.05 0.24
CA ILE A 34 -7.60 -0.96 -0.97
C ILE A 34 -6.26 -0.29 -0.68
N ILE A 35 -5.19 -1.03 -0.94
CA ILE A 35 -3.81 -0.53 -0.95
C ILE A 35 -3.21 -0.54 -2.36
N GLU A 36 -2.26 0.34 -2.63
CA GLU A 36 -1.49 0.46 -3.88
C GLU A 36 -0.01 0.16 -3.61
N GLY A 37 0.67 -0.50 -4.56
CA GLY A 37 2.15 -0.57 -4.54
C GLY A 37 2.77 0.81 -4.77
N TYR A 38 3.39 1.37 -3.73
CA TYR A 38 3.89 2.75 -3.70
C TYR A 38 5.41 2.87 -3.89
N ASP A 39 6.18 1.92 -3.35
CA ASP A 39 7.61 1.75 -3.68
C ASP A 39 7.94 0.25 -3.85
N PRO A 40 8.26 -0.19 -5.08
CA PRO A 40 8.16 0.58 -6.33
C PRO A 40 6.69 0.96 -6.67
N PRO A 41 6.44 1.98 -7.52
CA PRO A 41 5.10 2.30 -7.99
C PRO A 41 4.64 1.24 -9.00
N GLU A 42 3.84 0.28 -8.56
CA GLU A 42 3.53 -0.91 -9.37
C GLU A 42 2.29 -0.76 -10.26
N GLY A 43 1.42 0.22 -10.00
CA GLY A 43 0.24 0.50 -10.85
C GLY A 43 -0.93 -0.46 -10.68
N TRP A 44 -0.87 -1.30 -9.66
CA TRP A 44 -1.94 -2.18 -9.24
C TRP A 44 -2.24 -1.98 -7.75
N GLY A 45 -3.46 -2.33 -7.35
CA GLY A 45 -3.86 -2.34 -5.96
C GLY A 45 -4.26 -3.73 -5.46
N TRP A 46 -4.28 -3.90 -4.15
CA TRP A 46 -4.81 -5.10 -3.49
C TRP A 46 -6.06 -4.73 -2.71
N CYS A 47 -7.13 -5.51 -2.87
CA CYS A 47 -8.29 -5.44 -1.98
C CYS A 47 -8.18 -6.51 -0.90
N TYR A 48 -8.09 -6.11 0.37
CA TYR A 48 -8.02 -7.05 1.50
C TYR A 48 -9.30 -7.86 1.70
N ILE A 49 -10.46 -7.33 1.31
CA ILE A 49 -11.76 -8.01 1.45
C ILE A 49 -11.91 -9.10 0.39
N ASP A 50 -11.70 -8.74 -0.87
CA ASP A 50 -11.88 -9.64 -2.01
C ASP A 50 -10.68 -10.59 -2.19
N GLN A 51 -9.52 -10.24 -1.62
CA GLN A 51 -8.25 -10.95 -1.81
C GLN A 51 -7.86 -11.03 -3.29
N GLU A 52 -8.08 -9.94 -4.02
CA GLU A 52 -7.82 -9.83 -5.45
C GLU A 52 -7.01 -8.57 -5.79
N VAL A 53 -6.31 -8.66 -6.91
CA VAL A 53 -5.62 -7.53 -7.53
C VAL A 53 -6.67 -6.64 -8.22
N VAL A 54 -6.66 -5.36 -7.89
CA VAL A 54 -7.49 -4.35 -8.52
C VAL A 54 -6.66 -3.53 -9.50
N ALA A 55 -7.20 -3.31 -10.69
CA ALA A 55 -6.64 -2.36 -11.64
C ALA A 55 -6.92 -0.93 -11.15
N LEU A 56 -5.86 -0.13 -11.03
CA LEU A 56 -5.98 1.28 -10.66
C LEU A 56 -5.96 2.13 -11.93
N PRO A 57 -6.79 3.17 -12.03
CA PRO A 57 -6.82 4.05 -13.21
C PRO A 57 -5.58 4.94 -13.30
N ASP A 58 -4.91 5.17 -12.17
CA ASP A 58 -3.77 6.06 -12.02
C ASP A 58 -2.88 5.60 -10.85
N GLN A 59 -1.62 6.03 -10.87
CA GLN A 59 -0.66 5.82 -9.78
C GLN A 59 -0.58 7.04 -8.88
N THR A 60 -0.49 6.81 -7.57
CA THR A 60 -0.32 7.90 -6.61
C THR A 60 1.09 8.51 -6.75
N PRO A 61 1.21 9.82 -7.06
CA PRO A 61 2.52 10.44 -7.29
C PRO A 61 3.34 10.52 -5.99
N GLN A 62 4.62 10.18 -6.09
CA GLN A 62 5.56 10.36 -4.98
C GLN A 62 5.86 11.84 -4.79
N ARG A 63 5.61 12.37 -3.58
CA ARG A 63 5.83 13.79 -3.25
C ARG A 63 7.32 14.16 -3.07
N GLY A 64 8.23 13.20 -3.21
CA GLY A 64 9.67 13.36 -3.05
C GLY A 64 10.38 12.01 -3.08
N PRO A 65 11.72 11.99 -2.99
CA PRO A 65 12.49 10.74 -2.96
C PRO A 65 12.17 9.93 -1.72
N ILE A 66 11.85 8.64 -1.90
CA ILE A 66 11.62 7.71 -0.80
C ILE A 66 12.97 7.23 -0.25
N PRO A 67 13.28 7.47 1.04
CA PRO A 67 14.52 6.98 1.63
C PRO A 67 14.59 5.46 1.60
N ARG A 68 15.73 4.91 1.17
CA ARG A 68 16.03 3.47 1.23
C ARG A 68 16.97 3.20 2.40
N PHE A 69 16.44 2.56 3.43
CA PHE A 69 17.21 2.07 4.56
C PHE A 69 17.59 0.61 4.25
N VAL A 70 18.87 0.38 3.99
CA VAL A 70 19.47 -0.96 3.85
C VAL A 70 19.65 -1.61 5.21
#